data_AF-A0A565CEB6-F1
#
_entry.id   AF-A0A565CEB6-F1
#
_cell.length_a   1.000
_cell.length_b   1.000
_cell.length_c   1.000
_cell.angle_alpha   90.00
_cell.angle_beta   90.00
_cell.angle_gamma   90.00
#
_symmetry.space_group_name_H-M   'P 1'
#
loop_
_entity.id
_entity.type
_entity.pdbx_description
1 polymer ?
#
loop_
_entity_poly.entity_id
_entity_poly.type
_entity_poly.pdbx_seq_one_letter_code
_entity_poly.pdbx_strand_id
1 'polypeptide(L)'
;MAKCNEDQAKPFAALSLATLSDQPNEDHYHHHDQTKHVHSRTKLVLCCGFIAALALLIAVTFIVLSLTVCHLRNPKLTVDSISFVQPLEFVNGQVNSNRNATVSVMISIRNPNWASFRMIDATVTNYYGQLVVAGGSVRRNETFPQKVRAKRTVKMNLTAEIVTTKLLESVPGLMEDLNGKGLDMRSSVAVSGKVKIMKIFKKSVYLKTDCSMKMMSNSSKITFLDMKCKKQHVHPI
;
A
#
# COMPACT_ATOMS: atom_id res chain seq x y z
N MET A 1 47.47 12.32 30.03
CA MET A 1 47.91 13.38 30.96
C MET A 1 46.97 13.34 32.15
N ALA A 2 47.40 12.80 33.28
CA ALA A 2 48.28 13.43 34.26
C ALA A 2 47.44 14.08 35.38
N LYS A 3 47.46 13.43 36.55
CA LYS A 3 47.80 13.97 37.88
C LYS A 3 47.29 15.39 38.22
N CYS A 4 46.55 15.49 39.32
CA CYS A 4 46.73 16.56 40.29
C CYS A 4 46.62 15.97 41.70
N ASN A 5 47.64 16.25 42.51
CA ASN A 5 47.89 15.74 43.85
C ASN A 5 47.07 16.47 44.92
N GLU A 6 46.90 15.81 46.07
CA GLU A 6 46.69 16.37 47.41
C GLU A 6 47.76 17.39 47.81
N ASP A 7 47.39 18.32 48.72
CA ASP A 7 48.26 18.86 49.77
C ASP A 7 47.42 19.20 51.02
N GLN A 8 47.77 18.57 52.17
CA GLN A 8 48.38 19.12 53.41
C GLN A 8 47.47 20.02 54.29
N ALA A 9 47.45 20.02 55.63
CA ALA A 9 47.98 19.27 56.77
C ALA A 9 47.23 19.82 58.03
N LYS A 10 46.80 19.01 59.04
CA LYS A 10 47.33 18.90 60.44
C LYS A 10 47.26 20.19 61.32
N PRO A 11 47.09 20.19 62.69
CA PRO A 11 47.19 19.09 63.69
C PRO A 11 46.02 18.91 64.68
N PHE A 12 46.01 17.73 65.31
CA PHE A 12 45.48 17.48 66.66
C PHE A 12 46.62 17.49 67.69
N ALA A 13 46.39 18.11 68.86
CA ALA A 13 46.98 17.79 70.16
C ALA A 13 45.97 18.31 71.23
N ALA A 14 45.23 17.42 71.90
CA ALA A 14 45.54 16.75 73.17
C ALA A 14 45.11 17.58 74.40
N LEU A 15 44.11 17.07 75.15
CA LEU A 15 44.19 16.97 76.62
C LEU A 15 43.06 16.07 77.16
N SER A 16 43.47 15.13 78.01
CA SER A 16 42.70 14.15 78.78
C SER A 16 42.06 14.73 80.04
N LEU A 17 40.92 14.18 80.48
CA LEU A 17 40.38 14.03 81.86
C LEU A 17 38.85 13.84 81.73
N ALA A 18 38.12 12.95 82.40
CA ALA A 18 38.37 12.08 83.55
C ALA A 18 37.41 10.87 83.50
N THR A 19 37.79 9.81 84.20
CA THR A 19 37.02 8.59 84.45
C THR A 19 35.96 8.74 85.55
N LEU A 20 34.90 7.93 85.41
CA LEU A 20 34.08 7.30 86.46
C LEU A 20 32.88 8.07 87.06
N SER A 21 31.65 7.59 86.85
CA SER A 21 30.91 6.76 87.84
C SER A 21 29.39 6.80 87.63
N ASP A 22 28.77 5.67 87.97
CA ASP A 22 27.38 5.44 88.37
C ASP A 22 26.26 5.31 87.32
N GLN A 23 25.70 4.10 87.30
CA GLN A 23 24.33 3.78 86.91
C GLN A 23 23.53 3.57 88.21
N PRO A 24 22.26 4.01 88.31
CA PRO A 24 21.20 3.02 88.13
C PRO A 24 19.93 3.56 87.45
N ASN A 25 19.28 2.64 86.72
CA ASN A 25 17.84 2.40 86.52
C ASN A 25 16.83 3.56 86.61
N GLU A 26 15.93 3.67 85.62
CA GLU A 26 14.49 3.46 85.80
C GLU A 26 13.75 3.64 84.46
N ASP A 27 12.76 2.78 84.25
CA ASP A 27 12.01 2.55 83.02
C ASP A 27 11.06 3.70 82.63
N HIS A 28 10.97 4.05 81.33
CA HIS A 28 9.76 4.66 80.76
C HIS A 28 9.56 4.44 79.24
N TYR A 29 8.59 3.57 78.94
CA TYR A 29 7.60 3.57 77.85
C TYR A 29 7.97 3.85 76.37
N HIS A 30 7.95 2.75 75.60
CA HIS A 30 7.05 2.41 74.48
C HIS A 30 6.66 3.41 73.37
N HIS A 31 6.77 2.86 72.14
CA HIS A 31 5.86 3.02 71.00
C HIS A 31 5.83 4.35 70.26
N HIS A 32 6.70 4.54 69.24
CA HIS A 32 6.28 5.33 68.08
C HIS A 32 7.04 5.17 66.74
N ASP A 33 7.48 3.98 66.30
CA ASP A 33 8.15 3.90 64.97
C ASP A 33 7.87 2.68 64.08
N GLN A 34 6.63 2.16 64.10
CA GLN A 34 6.21 1.13 63.12
C GLN A 34 5.24 1.63 62.04
N THR A 35 4.64 2.83 62.18
CA THR A 35 3.61 3.32 61.23
C THR A 35 4.18 3.97 59.96
N LYS A 36 5.45 4.39 59.94
CA LYS A 36 6.04 5.08 58.77
C LYS A 36 6.42 4.14 57.62
N HIS A 37 6.86 2.91 57.92
CA HIS A 37 7.31 1.95 56.90
C HIS A 37 6.17 1.26 56.13
N VAL A 38 5.03 1.02 56.77
CA VAL A 38 3.85 0.41 56.12
C VAL A 38 3.16 1.39 55.18
N HIS A 39 3.11 2.68 55.55
CA HIS A 39 2.44 3.71 54.75
C HIS A 39 3.20 4.04 53.45
N SER A 40 4.54 3.98 53.47
CA SER A 40 5.40 4.19 52.30
C SER A 40 5.24 3.11 51.22
N ARG A 41 5.15 1.83 51.64
CA ARG A 41 4.95 0.69 50.71
C ARG A 41 3.60 0.74 50.01
N THR A 42 2.55 1.18 50.71
CA THR A 42 1.20 1.28 50.17
C THR A 42 1.10 2.35 49.08
N LYS A 43 1.78 3.49 49.24
CA LYS A 43 1.85 4.56 48.22
C LYS A 43 2.63 4.14 46.97
N LEU A 44 3.68 3.34 47.12
CA LEU A 44 4.45 2.81 45.99
C LEU A 44 3.63 1.82 45.15
N VAL A 45 2.90 0.91 45.80
CA VAL A 45 2.00 -0.06 45.12
C VAL A 45 0.86 0.66 44.40
N LEU A 46 0.27 1.70 45.02
CA LEU A 46 -0.77 2.52 44.38
C LEU A 46 -0.22 3.27 43.15
N CYS A 47 1.01 3.80 43.23
CA CYS A 47 1.69 4.48 42.14
C CYS A 47 2.03 3.52 40.97
N CYS A 48 2.56 2.33 41.29
CA CYS A 48 2.82 1.30 40.28
C CYS A 48 1.53 0.82 39.61
N GLY A 49 0.44 0.66 40.36
CA GLY A 49 -0.87 0.32 39.81
C GLY A 49 -1.40 1.40 38.86
N PHE A 50 -1.25 2.68 39.22
CA PHE A 50 -1.64 3.81 38.35
C PHE A 50 -0.81 3.87 37.07
N ILE A 51 0.51 3.70 37.15
CA ILE A 51 1.40 3.65 35.98
C ILE A 51 1.05 2.45 35.09
N ALA A 52 0.81 1.28 35.67
CA ALA A 52 0.41 0.09 34.91
C ALA A 52 -0.93 0.27 34.22
N ALA A 53 -1.91 0.89 34.89
CA ALA A 53 -3.21 1.22 34.31
C ALA A 53 -3.10 2.23 33.17
N LEU A 54 -2.29 3.28 33.32
CA LEU A 54 -2.00 4.24 32.25
C LEU A 54 -1.29 3.59 31.07
N ALA A 55 -0.29 2.75 31.32
CA ALA A 55 0.43 2.03 30.27
C ALA A 55 -0.52 1.08 29.50
N LEU A 56 -1.41 0.38 30.20
CA LEU A 56 -2.43 -0.48 29.59
C LEU A 56 -3.41 0.34 28.75
N LEU A 57 -3.87 1.50 29.23
CA LEU A 57 -4.74 2.40 28.48
C LEU A 57 -4.04 2.91 27.20
N ILE A 58 -2.79 3.35 27.30
CA ILE A 58 -1.99 3.77 26.13
C ILE A 58 -1.80 2.60 25.16
N ALA A 59 -1.52 1.39 25.64
CA ALA A 59 -1.38 0.22 24.79
C ALA A 59 -2.69 -0.10 24.05
N VAL A 60 -3.83 -0.15 24.75
CA VAL A 60 -5.14 -0.42 24.15
C VAL A 60 -5.52 0.64 23.13
N THR A 61 -5.37 1.93 23.46
CA THR A 61 -5.63 3.03 22.53
C THR A 61 -4.73 2.95 21.30
N PHE A 62 -3.45 2.62 21.45
CA PHE A 62 -2.54 2.43 20.33
C PHE A 62 -2.93 1.23 19.46
N ILE A 63 -3.38 0.13 20.06
CA ILE A 63 -3.88 -1.04 19.33
C ILE A 63 -5.14 -0.66 18.53
N VAL A 64 -6.11 -0.02 19.17
CA VAL A 64 -7.36 0.40 18.50
C VAL A 64 -7.06 1.42 17.39
N LEU A 65 -6.20 2.40 17.65
CA LEU A 65 -5.78 3.39 16.65
C LEU A 65 -5.05 2.71 15.48
N SER A 66 -4.17 1.75 15.77
CA SER A 66 -3.47 0.96 14.75
C SER A 66 -4.48 0.18 13.91
N LEU A 67 -5.43 -0.52 14.52
CA LEU A 67 -6.44 -1.30 13.79
C LEU A 67 -7.36 -0.42 12.95
N THR A 68 -7.78 0.74 13.48
CA THR A 68 -8.67 1.68 12.78
C THR A 68 -7.97 2.38 11.61
N VAL A 69 -6.73 2.84 11.78
CA VAL A 69 -5.94 3.45 10.70
C VAL A 69 -5.48 2.40 9.67
N CYS A 70 -5.28 1.14 10.09
CA CYS A 70 -4.89 0.04 9.21
C CYS A 70 -6.04 -0.60 8.44
N HIS A 71 -7.25 -0.03 8.44
CA HIS A 71 -8.33 -0.55 7.61
C HIS A 71 -8.04 -0.37 6.11
N LEU A 72 -7.45 -1.42 5.53
CA LEU A 72 -7.02 -1.50 4.14
C LEU A 72 -8.21 -1.60 3.19
N ARG A 73 -8.48 -0.50 2.49
CA ARG A 73 -9.42 -0.47 1.38
C ARG A 73 -8.71 -0.90 0.10
N ASN A 74 -9.45 -1.54 -0.78
CA ASN A 74 -8.90 -1.94 -2.07
C ASN A 74 -8.67 -0.69 -2.94
N PRO A 75 -7.51 -0.55 -3.61
CA PRO A 75 -7.32 0.47 -4.63
C PRO A 75 -8.37 0.33 -5.73
N LYS A 76 -8.71 1.45 -6.36
CA LYS A 76 -9.69 1.50 -7.44
C LYS A 76 -9.00 1.60 -8.78
N LEU A 77 -9.32 0.68 -9.70
CA LEU A 77 -8.87 0.65 -11.09
C LEU A 77 -10.02 1.11 -11.99
N THR A 78 -9.75 2.13 -12.80
CA THR A 78 -10.65 2.66 -13.81
C THR A 78 -9.95 2.65 -15.16
N VAL A 79 -10.69 2.30 -16.21
CA VAL A 79 -10.25 2.51 -17.60
C VAL A 79 -10.84 3.83 -18.06
N ASP A 80 -9.97 4.79 -18.37
CA ASP A 80 -10.37 6.14 -18.77
C ASP A 80 -10.66 6.19 -20.28
N SER A 81 -9.83 5.55 -21.11
CA SER A 81 -10.04 5.47 -22.56
C SER A 81 -9.28 4.32 -23.21
N ILE A 82 -9.71 3.94 -24.41
CA ILE A 82 -9.06 2.97 -25.28
C ILE A 82 -8.97 3.58 -26.67
N SER A 83 -7.77 3.61 -27.25
CA SER A 83 -7.52 4.28 -28.54
C SER A 83 -6.42 3.58 -29.32
N PHE A 84 -6.46 3.66 -30.65
CA PHE A 84 -5.37 3.21 -31.50
C PHE A 84 -4.19 4.18 -31.43
N VAL A 85 -3.00 3.63 -31.17
CA VAL A 85 -1.72 4.32 -31.43
C VAL A 85 -1.33 4.10 -32.88
N GLN A 86 -1.52 2.86 -33.35
CA GLN A 86 -1.33 2.46 -34.73
C GLN A 86 -2.58 1.69 -35.16
N PRO A 87 -3.47 2.29 -35.97
CA PRO A 87 -4.68 1.60 -36.42
C PRO A 87 -4.33 0.50 -37.44
N LEU A 88 -5.32 -0.34 -37.76
CA LEU A 88 -5.23 -1.26 -38.90
C LEU A 88 -4.98 -0.45 -40.18
N GLU A 89 -4.07 -0.95 -41.00
CA GLU A 89 -3.76 -0.34 -42.30
C GLU A 89 -4.61 -0.98 -43.39
N PHE A 90 -5.03 -0.19 -44.37
CA PHE A 90 -5.84 -0.66 -45.49
C PHE A 90 -5.08 -0.45 -46.80
N VAL A 91 -4.97 -1.51 -47.60
CA VAL A 91 -4.35 -1.48 -48.93
C VAL A 91 -5.37 -2.07 -49.91
N ASN A 92 -5.69 -1.32 -50.97
CA ASN A 92 -6.67 -1.71 -52.00
C ASN A 92 -8.04 -2.15 -51.43
N GLY A 93 -8.52 -1.47 -50.37
CA GLY A 93 -9.81 -1.79 -49.75
C GLY A 93 -9.81 -3.06 -48.89
N GLN A 94 -8.66 -3.65 -48.61
CA GLN A 94 -8.49 -4.77 -47.68
C GLN A 94 -7.56 -4.42 -46.52
N VAL A 95 -7.71 -5.12 -45.39
CA VAL A 95 -6.80 -4.94 -44.24
C VAL A 95 -5.42 -5.51 -44.59
N ASN A 96 -4.36 -4.72 -44.40
CA ASN A 96 -2.99 -5.15 -44.58
C ASN A 96 -2.58 -6.13 -43.49
N SER A 97 -2.41 -7.40 -43.85
CA SER A 97 -1.97 -8.46 -42.94
C SER A 97 -0.51 -8.31 -42.46
N ASN A 98 0.32 -7.53 -43.15
CA ASN A 98 1.74 -7.39 -42.85
C ASN A 98 2.03 -6.38 -41.73
N ARG A 99 1.01 -5.65 -41.27
CA ARG A 99 1.16 -4.61 -40.24
C ARG A 99 0.16 -4.84 -39.11
N ASN A 100 0.68 -4.97 -37.90
CA ASN A 100 -0.12 -5.11 -36.71
C ASN A 100 -0.69 -3.76 -36.27
N ALA A 101 -1.86 -3.81 -35.61
CA ALA A 101 -2.43 -2.64 -34.98
C ALA A 101 -1.97 -2.55 -33.52
N THR A 102 -1.68 -1.35 -33.04
CA THR A 102 -1.33 -1.11 -31.63
C THR A 102 -2.42 -0.28 -30.97
N VAL A 103 -2.94 -0.79 -29.85
CA VAL A 103 -3.93 -0.13 -29.01
C VAL A 103 -3.27 0.35 -27.72
N SER A 104 -3.61 1.57 -27.31
CA SER A 104 -3.28 2.12 -26.00
C SER A 104 -4.54 2.21 -25.13
N VAL A 105 -4.41 1.77 -23.89
CA VAL A 105 -5.45 1.81 -22.86
C VAL A 105 -4.97 2.72 -21.75
N MET A 106 -5.63 3.86 -21.59
CA MET A 106 -5.36 4.79 -20.49
C MET A 106 -6.13 4.32 -19.26
N ILE A 107 -5.40 4.04 -18.19
CA ILE A 107 -5.96 3.58 -16.92
C ILE A 107 -5.63 4.54 -15.79
N SER A 108 -6.51 4.58 -14.80
CA SER A 108 -6.40 5.39 -13.61
C SER A 108 -6.53 4.52 -12.37
N ILE A 109 -5.56 4.62 -11.46
CA ILE A 109 -5.52 3.85 -10.22
C ILE A 109 -5.53 4.80 -9.04
N ARG A 110 -6.63 4.75 -8.28
CA ARG A 110 -6.82 5.52 -7.06
C ARG A 110 -6.52 4.68 -5.84
N ASN A 111 -5.58 5.14 -5.01
CA ASN A 111 -5.27 4.52 -3.73
C ASN A 111 -6.02 5.22 -2.60
N PRO A 112 -7.07 4.61 -2.01
CA PRO A 112 -7.80 5.20 -0.88
C PRO A 112 -7.10 5.04 0.46
N ASN A 113 -5.96 4.33 0.53
CA ASN A 113 -5.27 4.03 1.78
C ASN A 113 -4.31 5.17 2.19
N TRP A 114 -3.99 5.21 3.49
CA TRP A 114 -2.88 6.03 4.02
C TRP A 114 -1.50 5.39 3.80
N ALA A 115 -1.48 4.12 3.40
CA ALA A 115 -0.29 3.43 2.93
C ALA A 115 -0.17 3.54 1.41
N SER A 116 1.05 3.45 0.89
CA SER A 116 1.28 3.39 -0.56
C SER A 116 0.95 2.03 -1.14
N PHE A 117 0.35 2.02 -2.33
CA PHE A 117 0.16 0.83 -3.15
C PHE A 117 1.32 0.69 -4.14
N ARG A 118 2.08 -0.39 -4.05
CA ARG A 118 3.15 -0.72 -5.00
C ARG A 118 2.58 -1.62 -6.08
N MET A 119 2.65 -1.19 -7.34
CA MET A 119 2.22 -1.99 -8.47
C MET A 119 3.33 -2.98 -8.83
N ILE A 120 2.96 -4.20 -9.21
CA ILE A 120 3.89 -5.26 -9.60
C ILE A 120 3.84 -5.46 -11.10
N ASP A 121 2.65 -5.77 -11.62
CA ASP A 121 2.41 -5.99 -13.04
C ASP A 121 1.06 -5.36 -13.43
N ALA A 122 0.98 -4.91 -14.68
CA ALA A 122 -0.28 -4.54 -15.33
C ALA A 122 -0.40 -5.29 -16.66
N THR A 123 -1.59 -5.76 -16.97
CA THR A 123 -1.88 -6.56 -18.15
C THR A 123 -3.14 -6.07 -18.81
N VAL A 124 -3.14 -6.06 -20.14
CA VAL A 124 -4.29 -5.79 -20.98
C VAL A 124 -4.42 -6.93 -21.97
N THR A 125 -5.64 -7.43 -22.15
CA THR A 125 -5.94 -8.51 -23.07
C THR A 125 -7.20 -8.15 -23.84
N ASN A 126 -7.09 -8.10 -25.16
CA ASN A 126 -8.23 -7.81 -26.03
C ASN A 126 -8.75 -9.10 -26.64
N TYR A 127 -10.07 -9.20 -26.71
CA TYR A 127 -10.83 -10.36 -27.15
C TYR A 127 -11.81 -9.95 -28.24
N TYR A 128 -11.97 -10.85 -29.20
CA TYR A 128 -13.11 -10.88 -30.10
C TYR A 128 -13.89 -12.17 -29.82
N GLY A 129 -15.16 -12.05 -29.41
CA GLY A 129 -15.91 -13.19 -28.86
C GLY A 129 -15.19 -13.82 -27.66
N GLN A 130 -14.75 -15.07 -27.80
CA GLN A 130 -13.97 -15.79 -26.79
C GLN A 130 -12.46 -15.85 -27.09
N LEU A 131 -12.04 -15.35 -28.26
CA LEU A 131 -10.67 -15.51 -28.74
C LEU A 131 -9.81 -14.29 -28.38
N VAL A 132 -8.60 -14.55 -27.92
CA VAL A 132 -7.60 -13.51 -27.63
C VAL A 132 -6.98 -13.02 -28.94
N VAL A 133 -7.23 -11.75 -29.27
CA VAL A 133 -6.69 -11.11 -30.48
C VAL A 133 -5.48 -10.21 -30.18
N ALA A 134 -5.28 -9.83 -28.91
CA ALA A 134 -4.11 -9.09 -28.46
C ALA A 134 -3.82 -9.33 -26.97
N GLY A 135 -2.54 -9.32 -26.61
CA GLY A 135 -2.07 -9.34 -25.23
C GLY A 135 -0.93 -8.35 -25.04
N GLY A 136 -0.95 -7.61 -23.93
CA GLY A 136 0.13 -6.71 -23.52
C GLY A 136 0.33 -6.78 -22.02
N SER A 137 1.57 -6.67 -21.56
CA SER A 137 1.88 -6.58 -20.14
C SER A 137 3.00 -5.60 -19.89
N VAL A 138 2.80 -4.68 -18.95
CA VAL A 138 3.86 -3.81 -18.42
C VAL A 138 4.31 -4.38 -17.09
N ARG A 139 5.60 -4.72 -17.01
CA ARG A 139 6.23 -5.25 -15.80
C ARG A 139 7.15 -4.20 -15.19
N ARG A 140 7.62 -4.49 -13.96
CA ARG A 140 8.40 -3.59 -13.09
C ARG A 140 9.61 -2.86 -13.76
N ASN A 141 10.10 -3.31 -14.91
CA ASN A 141 11.28 -2.77 -15.58
C ASN A 141 10.99 -1.60 -16.56
N GLU A 142 9.75 -1.39 -17.00
CA GLU A 142 9.43 -0.43 -18.07
C GLU A 142 8.57 0.72 -17.56
N THR A 143 9.14 1.91 -17.29
CA THR A 143 8.43 3.19 -17.03
C THR A 143 7.16 3.04 -16.17
N PHE A 144 7.18 2.06 -15.27
CA PHE A 144 5.98 1.57 -14.62
C PHE A 144 5.84 2.37 -13.35
N PRO A 145 4.73 3.10 -13.12
CA PRO A 145 4.57 3.86 -11.90
C PRO A 145 4.67 2.90 -10.72
N GLN A 146 5.84 2.87 -10.09
CA GLN A 146 6.13 1.77 -9.19
C GLN A 146 5.29 1.87 -7.90
N LYS A 147 4.72 3.04 -7.62
CA LYS A 147 4.06 3.36 -6.35
C LYS A 147 2.98 4.42 -6.50
N VAL A 148 1.74 4.06 -6.19
CA VAL A 148 0.63 5.00 -5.98
C VAL A 148 0.68 5.46 -4.52
N ARG A 149 0.97 6.75 -4.30
CA ARG A 149 1.08 7.35 -2.96
C ARG A 149 -0.26 7.28 -2.21
N ALA A 150 -0.19 7.48 -0.89
CA ALA A 150 -1.36 7.52 -0.03
C ALA A 150 -2.38 8.56 -0.52
N LYS A 151 -3.67 8.19 -0.58
CA LYS A 151 -4.77 9.07 -1.03
C LYS A 151 -4.59 9.69 -2.43
N ARG A 152 -3.70 9.17 -3.27
CA ARG A 152 -3.43 9.69 -4.62
C ARG A 152 -3.98 8.78 -5.71
N THR A 153 -4.10 9.37 -6.90
CA THR A 153 -4.44 8.70 -8.14
C THR A 153 -3.26 8.81 -9.09
N VAL A 154 -2.94 7.74 -9.80
CA VAL A 154 -1.93 7.74 -10.87
C VAL A 154 -2.59 7.26 -12.15
N LYS A 155 -2.29 7.93 -13.26
CA LYS A 155 -2.67 7.49 -14.60
C LYS A 155 -1.48 6.88 -15.32
N MET A 156 -1.74 5.88 -16.15
CA MET A 156 -0.74 5.29 -17.03
C MET A 156 -1.38 4.72 -18.28
N ASN A 157 -0.56 4.55 -19.32
CA ASN A 157 -0.98 3.94 -20.58
C ASN A 157 -0.42 2.53 -20.66
N LEU A 158 -1.27 1.57 -21.02
CA LEU A 158 -0.89 0.21 -21.35
C LEU A 158 -1.03 0.02 -22.85
N THR A 159 -0.02 -0.52 -23.50
CA THR A 159 -0.07 -0.83 -24.93
C THR A 159 -0.25 -2.33 -25.16
N ALA A 160 -1.02 -2.67 -26.19
CA ALA A 160 -1.19 -4.05 -26.66
C ALA A 160 -1.21 -4.06 -28.18
N GLU A 161 -0.56 -5.06 -28.75
CA GLU A 161 -0.52 -5.29 -30.19
C GLU A 161 -1.59 -6.30 -30.60
N ILE A 162 -2.49 -5.87 -31.47
CA ILE A 162 -3.45 -6.73 -32.16
C ILE A 162 -2.74 -7.31 -33.38
N VAL A 163 -2.59 -8.63 -33.38
CA VAL A 163 -1.99 -9.36 -34.50
C VAL A 163 -3.02 -9.44 -35.61
N THR A 164 -2.78 -8.73 -36.71
CA THR A 164 -3.76 -8.55 -37.78
C THR A 164 -4.11 -9.87 -38.48
N THR A 165 -3.14 -10.76 -38.67
CA THR A 165 -3.36 -12.10 -39.25
C THR A 165 -4.33 -12.92 -38.42
N LYS A 166 -4.12 -12.96 -37.09
CA LYS A 166 -5.04 -13.64 -36.16
C LYS A 166 -6.43 -13.03 -36.21
N LEU A 167 -6.54 -11.70 -36.25
CA LEU A 167 -7.83 -11.03 -36.32
C LEU A 167 -8.59 -11.39 -37.61
N LEU A 168 -7.90 -11.42 -38.76
CA LEU A 168 -8.48 -11.81 -40.05
C LEU A 168 -8.94 -13.28 -40.07
N GLU A 169 -8.15 -14.19 -39.51
CA GLU A 169 -8.52 -15.61 -39.37
C GLU A 169 -9.75 -15.79 -38.47
N SER A 170 -9.89 -14.92 -37.46
CA SER A 170 -10.97 -14.99 -36.47
C SER A 170 -12.29 -14.42 -36.96
N VAL A 171 -12.25 -13.53 -37.97
CA VAL A 171 -13.42 -12.77 -38.44
C VAL A 171 -13.52 -12.85 -39.96
N PRO A 172 -14.16 -13.90 -40.50
CA PRO A 172 -14.56 -13.93 -41.90
C PRO A 172 -15.44 -12.70 -42.20
N GLY A 173 -15.08 -11.92 -43.22
CA GLY A 173 -15.83 -10.69 -43.55
C GLY A 173 -15.53 -9.48 -42.67
N LEU A 174 -14.37 -9.44 -42.00
CA LEU A 174 -13.92 -8.31 -41.15
C LEU A 174 -14.23 -6.93 -41.74
N MET A 175 -14.03 -6.74 -43.05
CA MET A 175 -14.27 -5.45 -43.71
C MET A 175 -15.75 -5.05 -43.78
N GLU A 176 -16.62 -5.99 -44.11
CA GLU A 176 -18.07 -5.77 -44.16
C GLU A 176 -18.60 -5.44 -42.76
N ASP A 177 -18.13 -6.20 -41.76
CA ASP A 177 -18.49 -5.97 -40.38
C ASP A 177 -18.00 -4.62 -39.87
N LEU A 178 -16.78 -4.21 -40.19
CA LEU A 178 -16.23 -2.89 -39.80
C LEU A 178 -16.99 -1.72 -40.41
N ASN A 179 -17.40 -1.82 -41.67
CA ASN A 179 -18.11 -0.75 -42.38
C ASN A 179 -19.62 -0.76 -42.12
N GLY A 180 -20.17 -1.89 -41.68
CA GLY A 180 -21.59 -2.08 -41.38
C GLY A 180 -21.89 -2.08 -39.89
N LYS A 181 -22.06 -3.28 -39.32
CA LYS A 181 -22.59 -3.50 -37.96
C LYS A 181 -21.59 -3.20 -36.82
N GLY A 182 -20.31 -3.10 -37.14
CA GLY A 182 -19.18 -3.01 -36.22
C GLY A 182 -18.78 -4.36 -35.60
N LEU A 183 -17.55 -4.44 -35.09
CA LEU A 183 -17.06 -5.60 -34.34
C LEU A 183 -17.17 -5.36 -32.84
N ASP A 184 -17.94 -6.21 -32.15
CA ASP A 184 -17.98 -6.20 -30.70
C ASP A 184 -16.68 -6.79 -30.13
N MET A 185 -15.96 -5.96 -29.39
CA MET A 185 -14.70 -6.29 -28.76
C MET A 185 -14.80 -6.19 -27.24
N ARG A 186 -14.06 -7.05 -26.55
CA ARG A 186 -13.90 -7.00 -25.09
C ARG A 186 -12.43 -6.77 -24.75
N SER A 187 -12.17 -5.88 -23.81
CA SER A 187 -10.83 -5.66 -23.26
C SER A 187 -10.84 -5.93 -21.76
N SER A 188 -9.96 -6.82 -21.31
CA SER A 188 -9.74 -7.12 -19.90
C SER A 188 -8.46 -6.43 -19.46
N VAL A 189 -8.55 -5.59 -18.44
CA VAL A 189 -7.40 -4.96 -17.79
C VAL A 189 -7.26 -5.53 -16.40
N ALA A 190 -6.06 -6.02 -16.07
CA ALA A 190 -5.74 -6.48 -14.73
C ALA A 190 -4.44 -5.86 -14.21
N VAL A 191 -4.47 -5.48 -12.92
CA VAL A 191 -3.34 -4.89 -12.21
C VAL A 191 -3.11 -5.64 -10.91
N SER A 192 -1.88 -6.10 -10.71
CA SER A 192 -1.44 -6.75 -9.48
C SER A 192 -0.54 -5.81 -8.68
N GLY A 193 -0.63 -5.88 -7.35
CA GLY A 193 0.21 -5.07 -6.49
C GLY A 193 0.13 -5.42 -5.03
N LYS A 194 0.86 -4.65 -4.21
CA LYS A 194 0.95 -4.82 -2.77
C LYS A 194 0.74 -3.50 -2.05
N VAL A 195 -0.12 -3.46 -1.06
CA VAL A 195 -0.20 -2.35 -0.10
C VAL A 195 0.71 -2.68 1.08
N LYS A 196 1.66 -1.79 1.41
CA LYS A 196 2.61 -1.98 2.52
C LYS A 196 2.24 -1.07 3.69
N ILE A 197 1.83 -1.65 4.81
CA ILE A 197 1.56 -0.93 6.06
C ILE A 197 2.79 -1.03 6.97
N MET A 198 3.27 0.11 7.47
CA MET A 198 4.25 0.21 8.57
C MET A 198 5.36 -0.84 8.59
N LYS A 199 6.04 -1.05 7.44
CA LYS A 199 7.11 -2.06 7.22
C LYS A 199 6.78 -3.54 7.50
N ILE A 200 5.77 -3.85 8.31
CA ILE A 200 5.47 -5.17 8.86
C ILE A 200 4.42 -5.90 8.01
N PHE A 201 3.30 -5.24 7.68
CA PHE A 201 2.19 -5.90 6.98
C PHE A 201 2.19 -5.58 5.49
N LYS A 202 2.00 -6.62 4.66
CA LYS A 202 1.87 -6.52 3.20
C LYS A 202 0.60 -7.24 2.79
N LYS A 203 -0.30 -6.54 2.10
CA LYS A 203 -1.50 -7.14 1.50
C LYS A 203 -1.35 -7.17 0.00
N SER A 204 -1.44 -8.36 -0.60
CA SER A 204 -1.51 -8.52 -2.06
C SER A 204 -2.91 -8.13 -2.53
N VAL A 205 -2.98 -7.46 -3.67
CA VAL A 205 -4.24 -7.06 -4.29
C VAL A 205 -4.16 -7.33 -5.78
N TYR A 206 -5.22 -7.95 -6.30
CA TYR A 206 -5.44 -8.13 -7.73
C TYR A 206 -6.73 -7.46 -8.14
N LEU A 207 -6.60 -6.49 -9.04
CA LEU A 207 -7.69 -5.69 -9.57
C LEU A 207 -7.92 -6.12 -11.01
N LYS A 208 -9.17 -6.42 -11.38
CA LYS A 208 -9.54 -6.73 -12.76
C LYS A 208 -10.78 -5.96 -13.17
N THR A 209 -10.79 -5.42 -14.38
CA THR A 209 -11.97 -4.81 -14.98
C THR A 209 -12.08 -5.20 -16.44
N ASP A 210 -13.32 -5.37 -16.89
CA ASP A 210 -13.63 -5.73 -18.27
C ASP A 210 -14.43 -4.60 -18.92
N CYS A 211 -14.04 -4.22 -20.12
CA CYS A 211 -14.73 -3.25 -20.95
C CYS A 211 -15.22 -3.90 -22.23
N SER A 212 -16.42 -3.56 -22.67
CA SER A 212 -16.95 -3.84 -24.00
C SER A 212 -16.90 -2.58 -24.84
N MET A 213 -16.57 -2.70 -26.12
CA MET A 213 -16.57 -1.61 -27.08
C MET A 213 -16.88 -2.15 -28.47
N LYS A 214 -17.26 -1.26 -29.38
CA LYS A 214 -17.49 -1.61 -30.78
C LYS A 214 -16.41 -0.99 -31.66
N MET A 215 -15.74 -1.80 -32.46
CA MET A 215 -14.77 -1.36 -33.44
C MET A 215 -15.45 -1.12 -34.78
N MET A 216 -15.30 0.09 -35.33
CA MET A 216 -15.92 0.48 -36.60
C MET A 216 -14.94 1.23 -37.48
N SER A 217 -15.16 1.15 -38.79
CA SER A 217 -14.48 1.93 -39.81
C SER A 217 -15.37 3.09 -40.24
N ASN A 218 -14.83 4.31 -40.26
CA ASN A 218 -15.46 5.45 -40.91
C ASN A 218 -14.42 6.10 -41.82
N SER A 219 -14.70 6.15 -43.13
CA SER A 219 -13.83 6.77 -44.13
C SER A 219 -12.38 6.24 -44.07
N SER A 220 -12.24 4.91 -43.97
CA SER A 220 -10.95 4.20 -43.82
C SER A 220 -10.18 4.48 -42.51
N LYS A 221 -10.85 5.08 -41.51
CA LYS A 221 -10.29 5.26 -40.16
C LYS A 221 -11.00 4.36 -39.15
N ILE A 222 -10.22 3.57 -38.44
CA ILE A 222 -10.75 2.67 -37.39
C ILE A 222 -10.86 3.40 -36.06
N THR A 223 -12.01 3.24 -35.41
CA THR A 223 -12.33 3.85 -34.13
C THR A 223 -13.04 2.86 -33.21
N PHE A 224 -12.94 3.10 -31.90
CA PHE A 224 -13.74 2.41 -30.89
C PHE A 224 -14.88 3.31 -30.44
N LEU A 225 -16.09 2.76 -30.42
CA LEU A 225 -17.32 3.41 -29.98
C LEU A 225 -17.96 2.61 -28.84
N ASP A 226 -18.93 3.23 -28.17
CA ASP A 226 -19.77 2.60 -27.14
C ASP A 226 -19.02 1.89 -26.01
N MET A 227 -17.86 2.44 -25.61
CA MET A 227 -17.05 1.86 -24.55
C MET A 227 -17.82 1.84 -23.22
N LYS A 228 -18.04 0.64 -22.68
CA LYS A 228 -18.70 0.40 -21.38
C LYS A 228 -17.83 -0.52 -20.54
N CYS A 229 -17.45 -0.06 -19.35
CA CYS A 229 -16.63 -0.84 -18.43
C CYS A 229 -17.45 -1.31 -17.22
N LYS A 230 -17.26 -2.57 -16.84
CA LYS A 230 -17.84 -3.12 -15.62
C LYS A 230 -17.17 -2.51 -14.39
N LYS A 231 -17.84 -2.62 -13.23
CA LYS A 231 -17.18 -2.32 -11.95
C LYS A 231 -16.02 -3.30 -11.76
N GLN A 232 -14.92 -2.80 -11.22
CA GLN A 232 -13.77 -3.64 -10.93
C GLN A 232 -14.14 -4.81 -10.00
N HIS A 233 -13.55 -5.96 -10.26
CA HIS A 233 -13.51 -7.09 -9.34
C HIS A 233 -12.19 -7.06 -8.59
N VAL A 234 -12.25 -7.30 -7.28
CA VAL A 234 -11.06 -7.38 -6.43
C VAL A 234 -10.95 -8.77 -5.87
N HIS A 235 -9.85 -9.45 -6.20
CA HIS A 235 -9.54 -10.76 -5.66
C HIS A 235 -8.50 -10.60 -4.53
N PRO A 236 -8.80 -11.07 -3.31
CA PRO A 236 -7.76 -11.33 -2.33
C PRO A 236 -6.94 -12.53 -2.84
N ILE A 237 -5.61 -12.35 -2.94
CA ILE A 237 -4.65 -13.41 -3.23
C ILE A 237 -3.91 -13.71 -1.94
#